data_AF-A0A1A8PNI9-F1
#
_entry.id   AF-A0A1A8PNI9-F1
#
_cell.length_a   1.000
_cell.length_b   1.000
_cell.length_c   1.000
_cell.angle_alpha   90.00
_cell.angle_beta   90.00
_cell.angle_gamma   90.00
#
_symmetry.space_group_name_H-M   'P 1'
#
loop_
_entity.id
_entity.type
_entity.pdbx_description
1 polymer ?
#
loop_
_entity_poly.entity_id
_entity_poly.type
_entity_poly.pdbx_seq_one_letter_code
_entity_poly.pdbx_strand_id
1 'polypeptide(L)' 'PTLNSATVTALTVKGSVLEATVYGLEPFNLYSLRVEAVNEAGSVSSPWVDTRTLEASPAGLANFTVEHREQGRALLLS' A
#
# COMPACT_ATOMS: atom_id res chain seq x y z
N PRO A 1 -13.96 -16.82 -4.52
CA PRO A 1 -12.79 -16.38 -3.76
C PRO A 1 -13.21 -15.48 -2.58
N THR A 2 -13.21 -16.00 -1.36
CA THR A 2 -13.37 -15.17 -0.16
C THR A 2 -12.02 -14.53 0.14
N LEU A 3 -11.87 -13.23 -0.15
CA LEU A 3 -10.69 -12.49 0.31
C LEU A 3 -10.70 -12.55 1.84
N ASN A 4 -9.66 -13.13 2.43
CA ASN A 4 -9.50 -13.21 3.87
C ASN A 4 -9.05 -11.82 4.35
N SER A 5 -9.99 -10.87 4.45
CA SER A 5 -9.72 -9.50 4.88
C SER A 5 -9.53 -9.45 6.39
N ALA A 6 -8.39 -9.97 6.87
CA ALA A 6 -8.00 -9.81 8.25
C ALA A 6 -7.70 -8.33 8.52
N THR A 7 -8.43 -7.72 9.46
CA THR A 7 -8.06 -6.40 9.99
C THR A 7 -6.77 -6.52 10.76
N VAL A 8 -5.80 -5.64 10.49
CA VAL A 8 -4.51 -5.58 11.19
C VAL A 8 -4.42 -4.25 11.94
N THR A 9 -3.98 -4.29 13.20
CA THR A 9 -3.66 -3.08 13.96
C THR A 9 -2.33 -2.52 13.47
N ALA A 10 -2.37 -1.39 12.75
CA ALA A 10 -1.16 -0.75 12.23
C ALA A 10 -0.39 0.05 13.29
N LEU A 11 -1.09 0.69 14.23
CA LEU A 11 -0.49 1.56 15.26
C LEU A 11 -1.42 1.71 16.48
N THR A 12 -0.84 1.89 17.67
CA THR A 12 -1.55 2.29 18.89
C THR A 12 -0.91 3.54 19.47
N VAL A 13 -1.72 4.53 19.83
CA VAL A 13 -1.29 5.82 20.41
C VAL A 13 -2.02 6.09 21.72
N LYS A 14 -1.54 7.08 22.49
CA LYS A 14 -2.23 7.54 23.70
C LYS A 14 -3.57 8.21 23.34
N GLY A 15 -4.56 8.11 24.22
CA GLY A 15 -5.88 8.71 23.98
C GLY A 15 -5.91 10.24 23.85
N SER A 16 -4.84 10.93 24.23
CA SER A 16 -4.69 12.39 24.02
C SER A 16 -4.23 12.77 22.61
N VAL A 17 -3.87 11.78 21.77
CA VAL A 17 -3.36 12.01 20.42
C VAL A 17 -4.53 12.01 19.44
N LEU A 18 -4.62 13.07 18.63
CA LEU A 18 -5.70 13.25 17.65
C LEU A 18 -5.22 13.07 16.20
N GLU A 19 -3.92 12.86 15.99
CA GLU A 19 -3.29 12.66 14.68
C GLU A 19 -2.16 11.63 14.79
N ALA A 20 -2.09 10.72 13.82
CA ALA A 20 -1.02 9.75 13.72
C ALA A 20 -0.74 9.42 12.25
N THR A 21 0.50 9.01 11.96
CA THR A 21 0.92 8.65 10.60
C THR A 21 1.26 7.16 10.53
N VAL A 22 0.71 6.48 9.52
CA VAL A 22 1.02 5.09 9.20
C VAL A 22 2.02 5.08 8.03
N TYR A 23 3.10 4.31 8.18
CA TYR A 23 4.17 4.18 7.19
C TYR A 23 4.28 2.74 6.68
N GLY A 24 5.04 2.54 5.61
CA GLY A 24 5.33 1.21 5.07
C GLY A 24 4.19 0.59 4.26
N LEU A 25 3.19 1.38 3.87
CA LEU A 25 2.16 0.96 2.93
C LEU A 25 2.73 0.86 1.52
N GLU A 26 2.21 -0.08 0.73
CA GLU A 26 2.63 -0.24 -0.66
C GLU A 26 2.12 0.94 -1.52
N PRO A 27 2.91 1.44 -2.48
CA PRO A 27 2.46 2.47 -3.41
C PRO A 27 1.28 2.03 -4.27
N PHE A 28 0.44 2.98 -4.70
CA PHE A 28 -0.70 2.77 -5.60
C PHE A 28 -1.74 1.71 -5.17
N ASN A 29 -1.79 1.36 -3.89
CA ASN A 29 -2.69 0.35 -3.33
C ASN A 29 -3.87 0.99 -2.59
N LEU A 30 -5.04 0.34 -2.69
CA LEU A 30 -6.25 0.74 -1.96
C LEU A 30 -6.25 0.10 -0.57
N TYR A 31 -6.46 0.92 0.45
CA TYR A 31 -6.58 0.50 1.84
C TYR A 31 -7.88 1.04 2.44
N SER A 32 -8.53 0.23 3.27
CA SER A 32 -9.59 0.68 4.18
C SER A 32 -9.00 0.84 5.57
N LEU A 33 -9.20 2.02 6.18
CA LEU A 33 -8.72 2.33 7.53
C LEU A 33 -9.88 2.73 8.44
N ARG A 34 -9.72 2.49 9.74
CA ARG A 34 -10.59 3.00 10.79
C ARG A 34 -9.78 3.27 12.05
N VAL A 35 -10.34 4.06 12.96
CA VAL A 35 -9.78 4.28 14.29
C VAL A 35 -10.62 3.52 15.32
N GLU A 36 -9.98 2.85 16.26
CA GLU A 36 -10.63 2.27 17.43
C GLU A 36 -10.18 3.01 18.70
N ALA A 37 -11.16 3.54 19.44
CA ALA A 37 -10.93 4.13 20.75
C ALA A 37 -11.23 3.09 21.83
N VAL A 38 -10.32 2.93 22.80
CA VAL A 38 -10.40 1.91 23.86
C VAL A 38 -10.25 2.59 25.24
N ASN A 39 -11.07 2.18 26.20
CA ASN A 39 -10.93 2.53 27.62
C ASN A 39 -11.33 1.32 28.50
N GLU A 40 -11.29 1.49 29.83
CA GLU A 40 -11.64 0.42 30.78
C GLU A 40 -13.09 -0.09 30.66
N ALA A 41 -13.98 0.68 30.03
CA ALA A 41 -15.36 0.28 29.77
C ALA A 41 -15.54 -0.48 28.44
N GLY A 42 -14.53 -0.51 27.56
CA GLY A 42 -14.56 -1.23 26.28
C GLY A 42 -13.97 -0.45 25.12
N SER A 43 -14.42 -0.75 23.89
CA SER A 43 -13.96 -0.09 22.67
C SER A 43 -15.10 0.35 21.74
N VAL A 44 -14.80 1.33 20.90
CA VAL A 44 -15.68 1.78 19.81
C VAL A 44 -14.84 2.10 18.59
N SER A 45 -15.34 1.73 17.41
CA SER A 45 -14.69 1.99 16.13
C SER A 45 -15.38 3.11 15.35
N SER A 46 -14.60 3.91 14.63
CA SER A 46 -15.12 4.76 13.55
C SER A 46 -15.65 3.90 12.38
N PRO A 47 -16.44 4.50 11.46
CA PRO A 47 -16.64 3.91 10.15
C PRO A 47 -15.32 3.65 9.42
N TRP A 48 -15.33 2.70 8.48
CA TRP A 48 -14.23 2.50 7.55
C TRP A 48 -14.17 3.65 6.54
N VAL A 49 -12.96 4.06 6.20
CA VAL A 49 -12.68 5.02 5.14
C VAL A 49 -11.67 4.42 4.19
N ASP A 50 -11.98 4.49 2.89
CA ASP A 50 -11.10 4.03 1.83
C ASP A 50 -10.13 5.15 1.42
N THR A 51 -8.86 4.79 1.26
CA THR A 51 -7.83 5.69 0.74
C THR A 51 -6.88 4.93 -0.16
N ARG A 52 -6.30 5.65 -1.12
CA ARG A 52 -5.32 5.08 -2.04
C ARG A 52 -3.98 5.77 -1.83
N THR A 53 -2.93 4.98 -1.65
CA THR A 53 -1.56 5.52 -1.62
C THR A 53 -1.17 6.07 -2.99
N LEU A 54 -0.30 7.07 -2.99
CA LEU A 54 0.22 7.64 -4.24
C LEU A 54 1.08 6.61 -5.00
N GLU A 55 1.23 6.85 -6.30
CA GLU A 55 2.18 6.10 -7.12
C GLU A 55 3.63 6.39 -6.70
N ALA A 56 4.51 5.44 -6.95
CA ALA A 56 5.95 5.58 -6.80
C ALA A 56 6.64 5.29 -8.14
N SER A 57 7.97 5.48 -8.20
CA SER A 57 8.75 5.06 -9.36
C SER A 57 8.52 3.57 -9.66
N PRO A 58 8.40 3.17 -10.95
CA PRO A 58 8.26 1.76 -11.30
C PRO A 58 9.40 0.92 -10.73
N ALA A 59 9.05 -0.25 -10.20
CA ALA A 59 9.98 -1.22 -9.65
C ALA A 59 9.62 -2.62 -10.16
N GLY A 60 10.57 -3.56 -10.07
CA GLY A 60 10.33 -4.94 -10.49
C GLY A 60 10.21 -5.12 -12.01
N LEU A 61 10.78 -4.20 -12.80
CA LEU A 61 10.88 -4.38 -14.24
C LEU A 61 11.72 -5.62 -14.54
N ALA A 62 11.25 -6.46 -15.46
CA ALA A 62 12.02 -7.58 -15.96
C ALA A 62 13.27 -7.06 -16.69
N ASN A 63 14.34 -7.86 -16.67
CA ASN A 63 15.50 -7.57 -17.52
C ASN A 63 15.05 -7.63 -18.98
N PHE A 64 15.42 -6.61 -19.75
CA PHE A 64 15.24 -6.66 -21.20
C PHE A 64 16.37 -7.45 -21.84
N THR A 65 16.04 -8.12 -22.92
CA THR A 65 17.00 -8.74 -23.83
C THR A 65 17.24 -7.81 -25.01
N VAL A 66 18.42 -7.90 -25.63
CA VAL A 66 18.80 -7.07 -26.78
C VAL A 66 19.18 -7.98 -27.93
N GLU A 67 18.47 -7.84 -29.06
CA GLU A 67 18.84 -8.48 -30.31
C GLU A 67 19.29 -7.43 -31.33
N HIS A 68 20.45 -7.65 -31.96
CA HIS A 68 20.90 -6.84 -33.09
C HIS A 68 20.17 -7.25 -34.37
N ARG A 69 19.63 -6.26 -35.07
CA ARG A 69 18.99 -6.43 -36.39
C ARG A 69 19.63 -5.54 -37.44
N GLU A 70 19.32 -5.81 -38.70
CA GLU A 70 19.75 -5.00 -39.85
C GLU A 70 21.26 -4.70 -39.87
N GLN A 71 22.09 -5.74 -39.70
CA GLN A 71 23.55 -5.60 -39.69
C GLN A 71 24.05 -4.57 -38.64
N GLY A 72 23.35 -4.47 -37.50
CA GLY A 72 23.71 -3.57 -36.40
C GLY A 72 23.12 -2.16 -36.51
N ARG A 73 22.27 -1.88 -37.50
CA ARG A 73 21.56 -0.59 -37.63
C ARG A 73 20.33 -0.48 -36.74
N ALA A 74 19.81 -1.60 -36.25
CA ALA A 74 18.64 -1.62 -35.38
C ALA A 74 18.83 -2.58 -34.19
N LEU A 75 18.13 -2.28 -33.09
CA LEU A 75 18.05 -3.13 -31.90
C LEU A 75 16.57 -3.45 -31.62
N LEU A 76 16.28 -4.70 -31.33
CA LEU A 76 15.00 -5.11 -30.74
C LEU A 76 15.21 -5.31 -29.23
N LEU A 77 14.40 -4.62 -28.43
CA LEU A 77 14.26 -4.90 -27.01
C LEU A 77 13.03 -5.77 -26.79
N SER A 78 13.19 -6.89 -26.09
CA SER A 78 12.12 -7.79 -25.67
C SER A 78 12.25 -8.21 -24.21
#